data_AF-A0A3G2T621-F1
#
_entry.id   AF-A0A3G2T621-F1
#
_cell.length_a   1.000
_cell.length_b   1.000
_cell.length_c   1.000
_cell.angle_alpha   90.00
_cell.angle_beta   90.00
_cell.angle_gamma   90.00
#
_symmetry.space_group_name_H-M   'P 1'
#
loop_
_entity.id
_entity.type
_entity.pdbx_description
1 polymer ?
#
loop_
_entity_poly.entity_id
_entity_poly.type
_entity_poly.pdbx_seq_one_letter_code
_entity_poly.pdbx_strand_id
1 'polypeptide(L)'
;MTHDRTKGGFVRKISSELSQEKLEKLFERFCFECYKIDKTSFDRSEIIKILDNCLNKLEIKGCTAQQVLSDFCNYLCLILKDGTNHTFIHRSIFEFYVAFFASNLNEKNAQSLIPKLKNMNILRFLKFLNTYYFNKYYLKQEIEDYFLFLDIDIENIRQFNVPLKVINLFQICERDNNKILLMRREIFELINQFPYSYNTHIFGIINTIIRQRSHWVEEWIIEDIGETYSVQEIETINLIEETQNNITILAMWKNFIDSYFELTELIKHKENEISIDDFLEI
;
A
#
# COMPACT_ATOMS: atom_id res chain seq x y z
N MET A 1 -4.56 55.65 2.63
CA MET A 1 -4.79 54.65 1.56
C MET A 1 -5.92 53.75 2.01
N THR A 2 -7.14 54.16 1.70
CA THR A 2 -8.34 53.34 1.89
C THR A 2 -8.56 52.68 0.54
N HIS A 3 -8.10 51.43 0.39
CA HIS A 3 -8.39 50.62 -0.77
C HIS A 3 -8.62 49.17 -0.34
N ASP A 4 -9.69 48.58 -0.85
CA ASP A 4 -10.00 47.13 -0.86
C ASP A 4 -10.52 46.45 0.42
N ARG A 5 -11.56 46.99 1.06
CA ARG A 5 -12.42 46.21 1.99
C ARG A 5 -13.90 46.12 1.61
N THR A 6 -14.22 46.21 0.31
CA THR A 6 -15.59 46.01 -0.20
C THR A 6 -15.61 45.31 -1.56
N LYS A 7 -14.98 44.13 -1.66
CA LYS A 7 -15.55 43.08 -2.53
C LYS A 7 -16.47 42.27 -1.63
N GLY A 8 -17.78 42.46 -1.79
CA GLY A 8 -18.81 41.70 -1.08
C GLY A 8 -18.57 40.22 -1.29
N GLY A 9 -17.95 39.58 -0.31
CA GLY A 9 -17.64 38.16 -0.37
C GLY A 9 -18.95 37.40 -0.38
N PHE A 10 -19.25 36.76 -1.51
CA PHE A 10 -20.34 35.79 -1.58
C PHE A 10 -19.98 34.66 -0.61
N VAL A 11 -20.58 34.65 0.58
CA VAL A 11 -20.47 33.54 1.52
C VAL A 11 -21.15 32.36 0.84
N ARG A 12 -20.36 31.33 0.47
CA ARG A 12 -20.93 30.13 -0.13
C ARG A 12 -21.87 29.50 0.88
N LYS A 13 -23.17 29.49 0.55
CA LYS A 13 -24.20 28.94 1.43
C LYS A 13 -24.11 27.41 1.42
N ILE A 14 -24.08 26.81 2.60
CA ILE A 14 -24.19 25.36 2.78
C ILE A 14 -25.66 24.97 2.58
N SER A 15 -25.93 24.18 1.54
CA SER A 15 -27.28 23.77 1.14
C SER A 15 -27.89 22.72 2.06
N SER A 16 -27.07 21.89 2.71
CA SER A 16 -27.52 20.86 3.65
C SER A 16 -27.71 21.37 5.07
N GLU A 17 -27.27 22.60 5.37
CA GLU A 17 -27.23 23.19 6.72
C GLU A 17 -26.43 22.35 7.74
N LEU A 18 -25.63 21.39 7.28
CA LEU A 18 -24.72 20.62 8.11
C LEU A 18 -23.53 21.48 8.54
N SER A 19 -23.02 21.21 9.75
CA SER A 19 -21.73 21.77 10.18
C SER A 19 -20.60 21.24 9.31
N GLN A 20 -19.49 21.97 9.25
CA GLN A 20 -18.29 21.56 8.53
C GLN A 20 -17.80 20.18 8.98
N GLU A 21 -17.78 19.92 10.29
CA GLU A 21 -17.40 18.61 10.86
C GLU A 21 -18.29 17.47 10.33
N LYS A 22 -19.61 17.66 10.26
CA LYS A 22 -20.54 16.65 9.72
C LYS A 22 -20.31 16.43 8.23
N LEU A 23 -20.03 17.49 7.47
CA LEU A 23 -19.72 17.40 6.05
C LEU A 23 -18.40 16.65 5.81
N GLU A 24 -17.36 16.92 6.60
CA GLU A 24 -16.08 16.22 6.51
C GLU A 24 -16.23 14.73 6.83
N LYS A 25 -16.93 14.39 7.91
CA LYS A 25 -17.23 12.99 8.28
C LYS A 25 -18.06 12.27 7.22
N LEU A 26 -19.01 12.98 6.60
CA LEU A 26 -19.81 12.44 5.49
C LEU A 26 -18.96 12.25 4.22
N PHE A 27 -18.04 13.16 3.93
CA PHE A 27 -17.12 13.06 2.79
C PHE A 27 -16.11 11.92 2.96
N GLU A 28 -15.56 11.77 4.16
CA GLU A 28 -14.72 10.63 4.55
C GLU A 28 -15.46 9.31 4.31
N ARG A 29 -16.69 9.18 4.83
CA ARG A 29 -17.51 7.99 4.63
C ARG A 29 -17.82 7.75 3.16
N PHE A 30 -18.15 8.80 2.41
CA PHE A 30 -18.40 8.74 0.97
C PHE A 30 -17.18 8.19 0.22
N CYS A 31 -15.98 8.71 0.48
CA CYS A 31 -14.74 8.21 -0.12
C CYS A 31 -14.54 6.72 0.18
N PHE A 32 -14.76 6.28 1.42
CA PHE A 32 -14.65 4.87 1.75
C PHE A 32 -15.69 3.99 1.03
N GLU A 33 -16.94 4.44 0.89
CA GLU A 33 -17.96 3.70 0.12
C GLU A 33 -17.60 3.61 -1.37
N CYS A 34 -17.04 4.67 -1.96
CA CYS A 34 -16.53 4.67 -3.33
C CYS A 34 -15.34 3.73 -3.52
N TYR A 35 -14.42 3.68 -2.54
CA TYR A 35 -13.27 2.77 -2.56
C TYR A 35 -13.70 1.30 -2.63
N LYS A 36 -14.72 0.90 -1.87
CA LYS A 36 -15.21 -0.50 -1.87
C LYS A 36 -15.77 -0.97 -3.21
N ILE A 37 -16.19 -0.04 -4.07
CA ILE A 37 -16.74 -0.34 -5.40
C ILE A 37 -15.77 0.04 -6.53
N ASP A 38 -14.53 0.41 -6.19
CA ASP A 38 -13.47 0.82 -7.13
C ASP A 38 -13.91 1.85 -8.18
N LYS A 39 -14.66 2.87 -7.75
CA LYS A 39 -15.26 3.86 -8.65
C LYS A 39 -14.97 5.29 -8.18
N THR A 40 -14.62 6.17 -9.13
CA THR A 40 -14.25 7.57 -8.87
C THR A 40 -14.98 8.58 -9.77
N SER A 41 -15.79 8.10 -10.70
CA SER A 41 -16.64 8.90 -11.59
C SER A 41 -18.03 8.29 -11.64
N PHE A 42 -19.07 9.12 -11.57
CA PHE A 42 -20.45 8.69 -11.32
C PHE A 42 -21.43 9.49 -12.17
N ASP A 43 -22.51 8.84 -12.60
CA ASP A 43 -23.69 9.62 -12.97
C ASP A 43 -24.39 10.19 -11.72
N ARG A 44 -25.34 11.09 -11.94
CA ARG A 44 -26.07 11.75 -10.86
C ARG A 44 -26.85 10.76 -9.97
N SER A 45 -27.46 9.73 -10.55
CA SER A 45 -28.26 8.76 -9.78
C SER A 45 -27.39 7.90 -8.87
N GLU A 46 -26.21 7.50 -9.37
CA GLU A 46 -25.26 6.68 -8.64
C GLU A 46 -24.68 7.41 -7.43
N ILE A 47 -24.18 8.64 -7.62
CA ILE A 47 -23.59 9.40 -6.51
C ILE A 47 -24.63 9.72 -5.43
N ILE A 48 -25.88 10.01 -5.82
CA ILE A 48 -26.98 10.23 -4.88
C ILE A 48 -27.26 8.97 -4.07
N LYS A 49 -27.33 7.80 -4.71
CA LYS A 49 -27.53 6.52 -4.02
C LYS A 49 -26.42 6.22 -3.00
N ILE A 50 -25.17 6.51 -3.34
CA ILE A 50 -24.04 6.34 -2.42
C ILE A 50 -24.16 7.31 -1.25
N LEU A 51 -24.48 8.59 -1.50
CA LEU A 51 -24.64 9.60 -0.46
C LEU A 51 -25.80 9.29 0.49
N ASP A 52 -26.94 8.83 -0.02
CA ASP A 52 -28.07 8.38 0.81
C ASP A 52 -27.67 7.23 1.73
N ASN A 53 -26.90 6.26 1.22
CA ASN A 53 -26.34 5.18 2.04
C ASN A 53 -25.42 5.74 3.15
N CYS A 54 -24.58 6.73 2.83
CA CYS A 54 -23.69 7.37 3.80
C CYS A 54 -24.47 8.12 4.89
N LEU A 55 -25.50 8.89 4.50
CA LEU A 55 -26.38 9.59 5.43
C LEU A 55 -27.05 8.61 6.41
N ASN A 56 -27.59 7.50 5.88
CA ASN A 56 -28.19 6.45 6.70
C ASN A 56 -27.19 5.81 7.68
N LYS A 57 -25.99 5.49 7.20
CA LYS A 57 -24.92 4.88 8.02
C LYS A 57 -24.36 5.80 9.11
N LEU A 58 -24.45 7.11 8.92
CA LEU A 58 -24.02 8.12 9.90
C LEU A 58 -25.20 8.66 10.72
N GLU A 59 -26.41 8.16 10.50
CA GLU A 59 -27.65 8.60 11.14
C GLU A 59 -27.90 10.12 11.00
N ILE A 60 -27.42 10.72 9.92
CA ILE A 60 -27.59 12.15 9.64
C ILE A 60 -28.99 12.39 9.08
N LYS A 61 -29.75 13.27 9.75
CA LYS A 61 -31.12 13.66 9.38
C LYS A 61 -31.20 15.16 9.10
N GLY A 62 -32.28 15.58 8.45
CA GLY A 62 -32.57 17.01 8.19
C GLY A 62 -32.00 17.55 6.87
N CYS A 63 -31.37 16.72 6.05
CA CYS A 63 -30.90 17.08 4.71
C CYS A 63 -31.07 15.91 3.74
N THR A 64 -30.89 16.19 2.46
CA THR A 64 -30.98 15.22 1.35
C THR A 64 -29.61 15.00 0.71
N ALA A 65 -29.40 13.84 0.08
CA ALA A 65 -28.18 13.60 -0.70
C ALA A 65 -27.95 14.64 -1.81
N GLN A 66 -29.01 15.24 -2.38
CA GLN A 66 -28.89 16.30 -3.38
C GLN A 66 -28.31 17.59 -2.78
N GLN A 67 -28.72 17.94 -1.55
CA GLN A 67 -28.14 19.09 -0.84
C GLN A 67 -26.67 18.83 -0.50
N VAL A 68 -26.35 17.63 -0.02
CA VAL A 68 -24.96 17.24 0.26
C VAL A 68 -24.10 17.25 -0.99
N LEU A 69 -24.59 16.71 -2.11
CA LEU A 69 -23.88 16.74 -3.38
C LEU A 69 -23.61 18.18 -3.84
N SER A 70 -24.58 19.08 -3.64
CA SER A 70 -24.39 20.50 -3.89
C SER A 70 -23.28 21.08 -3.01
N ASP A 71 -23.20 20.69 -1.75
CA ASP A 71 -22.12 21.14 -0.85
C ASP A 71 -20.76 20.59 -1.26
N PHE A 72 -20.68 19.33 -1.68
CA PHE A 72 -19.43 18.73 -2.18
C PHE A 72 -18.95 19.39 -3.47
N CYS A 73 -19.85 19.86 -4.33
CA CYS A 73 -19.49 20.56 -5.57
C CYS A 73 -19.18 22.05 -5.36
N ASN A 74 -20.05 22.75 -4.63
CA ASN A 74 -20.07 24.21 -4.61
C ASN A 74 -19.45 24.79 -3.34
N TYR A 75 -19.64 24.15 -2.18
CA TYR A 75 -19.12 24.64 -0.92
C TYR A 75 -17.69 24.15 -0.69
N LEU A 76 -17.50 22.82 -0.57
CA LEU A 76 -16.19 22.19 -0.36
C LEU A 76 -15.35 22.12 -1.62
N CYS A 77 -15.98 22.09 -2.80
CA CYS A 77 -15.30 21.92 -4.09
C CYS A 77 -14.39 20.68 -4.15
N LEU A 78 -14.89 19.54 -3.66
CA LEU A 78 -14.17 18.26 -3.66
C LEU A 78 -14.68 17.32 -4.77
N ILE A 79 -15.83 17.63 -5.35
CA ILE A 79 -16.42 16.94 -6.50
C ILE A 79 -16.62 17.94 -7.63
N LEU A 80 -16.13 17.60 -8.82
CA LEU A 80 -16.39 18.34 -10.05
C LEU A 80 -17.64 17.76 -10.72
N LYS A 81 -18.50 18.65 -11.20
CA LYS A 81 -19.63 18.31 -12.06
C LYS A 81 -19.29 18.68 -13.50
N ASP A 82 -19.27 17.69 -14.39
CA ASP A 82 -19.12 17.88 -15.82
C ASP A 82 -20.31 17.25 -16.56
N GLY A 83 -21.17 18.09 -17.11
CA GLY A 83 -22.47 17.68 -17.65
C GLY A 83 -23.32 16.94 -16.60
N THR A 84 -23.58 15.65 -16.85
CA THR A 84 -24.31 14.74 -15.95
C THR A 84 -23.41 13.94 -15.02
N ASN A 85 -22.08 14.01 -15.21
CA ASN A 85 -21.09 13.21 -14.51
C ASN A 85 -20.49 13.98 -13.33
N HIS A 86 -20.08 13.24 -12.31
CA HIS A 86 -19.45 13.74 -11.10
C HIS A 86 -18.15 12.98 -10.85
N THR A 87 -17.05 13.69 -10.61
CA THR A 87 -15.73 13.09 -10.36
C THR A 87 -15.03 13.81 -9.21
N PHE A 88 -14.17 13.11 -8.47
CA PHE A 88 -13.26 13.78 -7.54
C PHE A 88 -12.35 14.78 -8.28
N ILE A 89 -12.05 15.93 -7.67
CA ILE A 89 -11.18 16.94 -8.32
C ILE A 89 -9.75 16.42 -8.48
N HIS A 90 -9.29 15.67 -7.48
CA HIS A 90 -7.99 15.02 -7.46
C HIS A 90 -8.09 13.64 -6.82
N ARG A 91 -7.45 12.67 -7.47
CA ARG A 91 -7.37 11.29 -6.97
C ARG A 91 -6.70 11.20 -5.60
N SER A 92 -5.68 12.03 -5.34
CA SER A 92 -4.97 12.04 -4.05
C SER A 92 -5.84 12.47 -2.87
N ILE A 93 -6.80 13.38 -3.08
CA ILE A 93 -7.75 13.79 -2.04
C ILE A 93 -8.64 12.60 -1.66
N PHE A 94 -9.18 11.89 -2.67
CA PHE A 94 -9.93 10.66 -2.45
C PHE A 94 -9.09 9.62 -1.69
N GLU A 95 -7.86 9.35 -2.14
CA GLU A 95 -6.96 8.38 -1.49
C GLU A 95 -6.61 8.78 -0.05
N PHE A 96 -6.43 10.08 0.21
CA PHE A 96 -6.22 10.62 1.56
C PHE A 96 -7.42 10.35 2.46
N TYR A 97 -8.65 10.66 2.03
CA TYR A 97 -9.84 10.45 2.87
C TYR A 97 -10.14 8.96 3.09
N VAL A 98 -9.78 8.07 2.17
CA VAL A 98 -9.84 6.61 2.42
C VAL A 98 -8.84 6.20 3.50
N ALA A 99 -7.61 6.71 3.45
CA ALA A 99 -6.60 6.45 4.48
C ALA A 99 -7.01 7.05 5.84
N PHE A 100 -7.60 8.24 5.83
CA PHE A 100 -8.13 8.92 7.02
C PHE A 100 -9.27 8.13 7.65
N PHE A 101 -10.17 7.57 6.83
CA PHE A 101 -11.18 6.65 7.34
C PHE A 101 -10.56 5.44 8.03
N ALA A 102 -9.59 4.79 7.37
CA ALA A 102 -8.92 3.60 7.91
C ALA A 102 -8.12 3.90 9.20
N SER A 103 -7.51 5.08 9.31
CA SER A 103 -6.71 5.47 10.47
C SER A 103 -7.53 5.72 11.74
N ASN A 104 -8.82 6.01 11.59
CA ASN A 104 -9.74 6.35 12.70
C ASN A 104 -10.70 5.19 13.06
N LEU A 105 -10.53 4.02 12.44
CA LEU A 105 -11.31 2.84 12.82
C LEU A 105 -10.96 2.38 14.23
N ASN A 106 -11.91 1.72 14.90
CA ASN A 106 -11.56 0.91 16.07
C ASN A 106 -10.69 -0.29 15.66
N GLU A 107 -10.02 -0.87 16.65
CA GLU A 107 -9.01 -1.90 16.45
C GLU A 107 -9.52 -3.09 15.62
N LYS A 108 -10.70 -3.61 15.97
CA LYS A 108 -11.35 -4.74 15.29
C LYS A 108 -11.60 -4.45 13.80
N ASN A 109 -12.09 -3.26 13.49
CA ASN A 109 -12.38 -2.87 12.12
C ASN A 109 -11.09 -2.59 11.33
N ALA A 110 -10.10 -1.96 11.96
CA ALA A 110 -8.79 -1.70 11.38
C ALA A 110 -8.10 -3.01 10.98
N GLN A 111 -8.06 -3.99 11.88
CA GLN A 111 -7.51 -5.33 11.64
C GLN A 111 -8.19 -6.04 10.44
N SER A 112 -9.48 -5.81 10.22
CA SER A 112 -10.20 -6.44 9.12
C SER A 112 -10.03 -5.73 7.77
N LEU A 113 -9.83 -4.41 7.78
CA LEU A 113 -9.78 -3.58 6.58
C LEU A 113 -8.37 -3.35 6.06
N ILE A 114 -7.44 -2.95 6.94
CA ILE A 114 -6.12 -2.45 6.55
C ILE A 114 -5.30 -3.48 5.75
N PRO A 115 -5.30 -4.79 6.08
CA PRO A 115 -4.59 -5.79 5.27
C PRO A 115 -5.08 -5.88 3.82
N LYS A 116 -6.29 -5.42 3.53
CA LYS A 116 -6.92 -5.48 2.21
C LYS A 116 -6.64 -4.23 1.37
N LEU A 117 -5.99 -3.22 1.93
CA LEU A 117 -5.65 -1.99 1.22
C LEU A 117 -4.52 -2.28 0.23
N LYS A 118 -4.81 -2.20 -1.07
CA LYS A 118 -3.84 -2.46 -2.15
C LYS A 118 -3.21 -1.21 -2.77
N ASN A 119 -3.80 -0.04 -2.54
CA ASN A 119 -3.32 1.19 -3.18
C ASN A 119 -2.18 1.81 -2.38
N MET A 120 -1.00 1.90 -3.00
CA MET A 120 0.22 2.41 -2.37
C MET A 120 0.11 3.85 -1.86
N ASN A 121 -0.68 4.72 -2.50
CA ASN A 121 -0.88 6.08 -2.01
C ASN A 121 -1.71 6.10 -0.73
N ILE A 122 -2.77 5.27 -0.66
CA ILE A 122 -3.58 5.11 0.56
C ILE A 122 -2.70 4.60 1.70
N LEU A 123 -1.86 3.60 1.45
CA LEU A 123 -0.93 3.06 2.43
C LEU A 123 0.11 4.09 2.89
N ARG A 124 0.62 4.92 1.97
CA ARG A 124 1.52 6.04 2.31
C ARG A 124 0.84 7.08 3.21
N PHE A 125 -0.40 7.45 2.90
CA PHE A 125 -1.17 8.35 3.76
C PHE A 125 -1.46 7.69 5.12
N LEU A 126 -1.83 6.42 5.15
CA LEU A 126 -2.07 5.68 6.40
C LEU A 126 -0.82 5.64 7.27
N LYS A 127 0.35 5.40 6.68
CA LYS A 127 1.64 5.46 7.39
C LYS A 127 1.86 6.81 8.07
N PHE A 128 1.46 7.91 7.44
CA PHE A 128 1.59 9.25 8.01
C PHE A 128 0.50 9.55 9.07
N LEU A 129 -0.73 9.13 8.82
CA LEU A 129 -1.90 9.43 9.66
C LEU A 129 -1.93 8.58 10.94
N ASN A 130 -1.57 7.30 10.84
CA ASN A 130 -1.54 6.37 11.95
C ASN A 130 -0.47 5.30 11.70
N THR A 131 0.78 5.64 12.02
CA THR A 131 1.95 4.76 11.89
C THR A 131 1.77 3.43 12.61
N TYR A 132 1.12 3.44 13.77
CA TYR A 132 0.88 2.23 14.55
C TYR A 132 -0.02 1.24 13.81
N TYR A 133 -1.15 1.71 13.26
CA TYR A 133 -2.04 0.86 12.47
C TYR A 133 -1.40 0.39 11.16
N PHE A 134 -0.64 1.26 10.49
CA PHE A 134 0.15 0.87 9.32
C PHE A 134 1.13 -0.26 9.67
N ASN A 135 1.91 -0.09 10.74
CA ASN A 135 2.89 -1.07 11.18
C ASN A 135 2.25 -2.40 11.58
N LYS A 136 1.21 -2.34 12.43
CA LYS A 136 0.57 -3.51 13.02
C LYS A 136 -0.26 -4.33 12.04
N TYR A 137 -1.09 -3.67 11.24
CA TYR A 137 -2.08 -4.37 10.39
C TYR A 137 -1.70 -4.46 8.92
N TYR A 138 -0.78 -3.63 8.43
CA TYR A 138 -0.33 -3.75 7.04
C TYR A 138 1.09 -4.33 6.98
N LEU A 139 2.07 -3.59 7.50
CA LEU A 139 3.48 -3.89 7.26
C LEU A 139 3.91 -5.23 7.88
N LYS A 140 3.56 -5.46 9.15
CA LYS A 140 3.89 -6.72 9.83
C LYS A 140 3.29 -7.90 9.08
N GLN A 141 2.01 -7.81 8.71
CA GLN A 141 1.32 -8.87 7.98
C GLN A 141 1.95 -9.10 6.60
N GLU A 142 2.26 -8.06 5.84
CA GLU A 142 2.91 -8.22 4.53
C GLU A 142 4.27 -8.94 4.64
N ILE A 143 5.06 -8.62 5.66
CA ILE A 143 6.36 -9.29 5.90
C ILE A 143 6.15 -10.74 6.32
N GLU A 144 5.20 -11.03 7.22
CA GLU A 144 4.88 -12.39 7.67
C GLU A 144 4.37 -13.25 6.52
N ASP A 145 3.46 -12.73 5.70
CA ASP A 145 2.95 -13.41 4.50
C ASP A 145 4.09 -13.65 3.48
N TYR A 146 5.05 -12.71 3.39
CA TYR A 146 6.23 -12.87 2.53
C TYR A 146 7.20 -13.94 3.05
N PHE A 147 7.45 -14.01 4.36
CA PHE A 147 8.24 -15.09 4.96
C PHE A 147 7.59 -16.45 4.78
N LEU A 148 6.26 -16.52 4.95
CA LEU A 148 5.49 -17.73 4.65
C LEU A 148 5.62 -18.14 3.18
N PHE A 149 5.50 -17.19 2.24
CA PHE A 149 5.73 -17.44 0.82
C PHE A 149 7.12 -18.01 0.52
N LEU A 150 8.13 -17.60 1.28
CA LEU A 150 9.51 -18.07 1.15
C LEU A 150 9.82 -19.37 1.90
N ASP A 151 8.83 -20.03 2.49
CA ASP A 151 8.95 -21.22 3.35
C ASP A 151 9.86 -20.99 4.57
N ILE A 152 9.83 -19.78 5.13
CA ILE A 152 10.66 -19.42 6.27
C ILE A 152 9.86 -19.55 7.56
N ASP A 153 10.41 -20.31 8.49
CA ASP A 153 9.93 -20.31 9.86
C ASP A 153 10.46 -19.09 10.62
N ILE A 154 9.55 -18.21 11.05
CA ILE A 154 9.87 -16.98 11.78
C ILE A 154 10.60 -17.28 13.10
N GLU A 155 10.27 -18.38 13.78
CA GLU A 155 10.92 -18.74 15.06
C GLU A 155 12.41 -19.01 14.88
N ASN A 156 12.77 -19.57 13.72
CA ASN A 156 14.13 -19.94 13.37
C ASN A 156 14.76 -19.02 12.32
N ILE A 157 14.15 -17.88 11.98
CA ILE A 157 14.54 -17.05 10.82
C ILE A 157 16.01 -16.60 10.84
N ARG A 158 16.57 -16.34 12.02
CA ARG A 158 17.99 -15.99 12.19
C ARG A 158 18.95 -17.14 11.83
N GLN A 159 18.41 -18.36 11.82
CA GLN A 159 18.93 -19.63 11.30
C GLN A 159 19.29 -19.59 9.80
N PHE A 160 18.47 -18.87 9.03
CA PHE A 160 18.40 -19.01 7.58
C PHE A 160 19.28 -17.99 6.86
N ASN A 161 20.07 -18.49 5.93
CA ASN A 161 20.63 -17.67 4.85
C ASN A 161 19.52 -17.22 3.89
N VAL A 162 19.88 -16.53 2.82
CA VAL A 162 18.92 -16.15 1.77
C VAL A 162 18.14 -17.38 1.29
N PRO A 163 16.79 -17.33 1.29
CA PRO A 163 15.97 -18.47 0.94
C PRO A 163 16.23 -18.94 -0.49
N LEU A 164 16.31 -20.26 -0.70
CA LEU A 164 16.51 -20.82 -2.04
C LEU A 164 15.42 -20.36 -3.01
N LYS A 165 14.19 -20.10 -2.57
CA LYS A 165 13.14 -19.50 -3.40
C LYS A 165 13.54 -18.15 -4.02
N VAL A 166 14.25 -17.30 -3.28
CA VAL A 166 14.77 -16.01 -3.77
C VAL A 166 15.93 -16.22 -4.73
N ILE A 167 16.81 -17.18 -4.46
CA ILE A 167 17.99 -17.44 -5.30
C ILE A 167 17.59 -18.12 -6.61
N ASN A 168 16.68 -19.10 -6.53
CA ASN A 168 16.13 -19.82 -7.67
C ASN A 168 15.32 -18.91 -8.60
N LEU A 169 15.04 -17.65 -8.21
CA LEU A 169 14.56 -16.63 -9.13
C LEU A 169 15.45 -16.53 -10.39
N PHE A 170 16.74 -16.81 -10.24
CA PHE A 170 17.74 -16.71 -11.30
C PHE A 170 18.18 -18.07 -11.83
N GLN A 171 18.41 -18.13 -13.13
CA GLN A 171 19.09 -19.24 -13.81
C GLN A 171 20.07 -18.70 -14.85
N ILE A 172 21.14 -19.44 -15.09
CA ILE A 172 22.02 -19.15 -16.22
C ILE A 172 21.53 -19.96 -17.41
N CYS A 173 21.27 -19.27 -18.51
CA CYS A 173 20.81 -19.87 -19.76
C CYS A 173 21.74 -19.49 -20.91
N GLU A 174 21.72 -20.30 -21.95
CA GLU A 174 22.37 -20.00 -23.22
C GLU A 174 21.30 -19.89 -24.32
N ARG A 175 21.40 -18.83 -25.12
CA ARG A 175 20.59 -18.57 -26.31
C ARG A 175 21.50 -18.00 -27.39
N ASP A 176 21.49 -18.59 -28.58
CA ASP A 176 22.33 -18.15 -29.72
C ASP A 176 23.84 -18.02 -29.40
N ASN A 177 24.37 -18.94 -28.57
CA ASN A 177 25.74 -18.96 -28.01
C ASN A 177 26.06 -17.84 -27.00
N ASN A 178 25.04 -17.10 -26.57
CA ASN A 178 25.20 -16.03 -25.60
C ASN A 178 24.69 -16.46 -24.24
N LYS A 179 25.46 -16.15 -23.19
CA LYS A 179 25.05 -16.41 -21.80
C LYS A 179 24.14 -15.30 -21.30
N ILE A 180 23.05 -15.71 -20.69
CA ILE A 180 21.99 -14.84 -20.21
C ILE A 180 21.68 -15.19 -18.76
N LEU A 181 21.49 -14.16 -17.93
CA LEU A 181 20.90 -14.32 -16.61
C LEU A 181 19.38 -14.21 -16.74
N LEU A 182 18.70 -15.35 -16.71
CA LEU A 182 17.25 -15.40 -16.78
C LEU A 182 16.65 -15.24 -15.38
N MET A 183 15.76 -14.27 -15.22
CA MET A 183 14.89 -14.14 -14.06
C MET A 183 13.51 -14.73 -14.38
N ARG A 184 13.10 -15.76 -13.64
CA ARG A 184 11.84 -16.47 -13.90
C ARG A 184 10.64 -15.56 -13.64
N ARG A 185 9.86 -15.28 -14.68
CA ARG A 185 8.72 -14.35 -14.63
C ARG A 185 7.70 -14.72 -13.56
N GLU A 186 7.28 -15.99 -13.52
CA GLU A 186 6.30 -16.47 -12.52
C GLU A 186 6.74 -16.14 -11.07
N ILE A 187 8.00 -16.40 -10.73
CA ILE A 187 8.53 -16.14 -9.39
C ILE A 187 8.67 -14.64 -9.15
N PHE A 188 9.12 -13.88 -10.16
CA PHE A 188 9.22 -12.44 -10.07
C PHE A 188 7.86 -11.78 -9.82
N GLU A 189 6.80 -12.23 -10.50
CA GLU A 189 5.44 -11.75 -10.30
C GLU A 189 4.93 -12.07 -8.90
N LEU A 190 5.20 -13.27 -8.36
CA LEU A 190 4.86 -13.64 -7.00
C LEU A 190 5.57 -12.77 -5.95
N ILE A 191 6.87 -12.52 -6.13
CA ILE A 191 7.65 -11.65 -5.23
C ILE A 191 7.10 -10.21 -5.25
N ASN A 192 6.70 -9.71 -6.42
CA ASN A 192 6.14 -8.36 -6.57
C ASN A 192 4.76 -8.15 -5.93
N GLN A 193 4.07 -9.22 -5.50
CA GLN A 193 2.80 -9.11 -4.76
C GLN A 193 3.00 -8.51 -3.35
N PHE A 194 4.25 -8.45 -2.88
CA PHE A 194 4.64 -7.91 -1.58
C PHE A 194 5.47 -6.64 -1.79
N PRO A 195 4.83 -5.51 -2.15
CA PRO A 195 5.54 -4.33 -2.66
C PRO A 195 6.47 -3.69 -1.61
N TYR A 196 6.14 -3.72 -0.32
CA TYR A 196 7.02 -3.18 0.71
C TYR A 196 8.23 -4.08 0.92
N SER A 197 8.01 -5.39 1.10
CA SER A 197 9.07 -6.38 1.28
C SER A 197 10.01 -6.39 0.09
N TYR A 198 9.46 -6.39 -1.13
CA TYR A 198 10.22 -6.34 -2.36
C TYR A 198 11.05 -5.07 -2.48
N ASN A 199 10.42 -3.89 -2.45
CA ASN A 199 11.12 -2.63 -2.73
C ASN A 199 12.14 -2.26 -1.64
N THR A 200 11.87 -2.60 -0.38
CA THR A 200 12.70 -2.18 0.75
C THR A 200 13.86 -3.15 1.00
N HIS A 201 13.63 -4.46 0.82
CA HIS A 201 14.59 -5.47 1.28
C HIS A 201 15.14 -6.34 0.15
N ILE A 202 14.31 -6.75 -0.81
CA ILE A 202 14.68 -7.79 -1.78
C ILE A 202 15.27 -7.20 -3.05
N PHE A 203 14.80 -6.03 -3.49
CA PHE A 203 15.29 -5.34 -4.68
C PHE A 203 16.81 -5.14 -4.65
N GLY A 204 17.36 -4.79 -3.49
CA GLY A 204 18.81 -4.64 -3.32
C GLY A 204 19.58 -5.97 -3.46
N ILE A 205 19.02 -7.08 -2.98
CA ILE A 205 19.61 -8.42 -3.11
C ILE A 205 19.63 -8.82 -4.59
N ILE A 206 18.49 -8.68 -5.28
CA ILE A 206 18.33 -8.96 -6.72
C ILE A 206 19.36 -8.15 -7.54
N ASN A 207 19.46 -6.85 -7.30
CA ASN A 207 20.44 -6.01 -8.01
C ASN A 207 21.89 -6.42 -7.72
N THR A 208 22.19 -6.88 -6.51
CA THR A 208 23.53 -7.34 -6.16
C THR A 208 23.87 -8.62 -6.90
N ILE A 209 22.92 -9.55 -7.04
CA ILE A 209 23.06 -10.78 -7.83
C ILE A 209 23.30 -10.44 -9.31
N ILE A 210 22.49 -9.56 -9.89
CA ILE A 210 22.64 -9.14 -11.30
C ILE A 210 24.02 -8.52 -11.53
N ARG A 211 24.47 -7.63 -10.63
CA ARG A 211 25.79 -6.97 -10.75
C ARG A 211 26.97 -7.94 -10.61
N GLN A 212 26.87 -9.00 -9.83
CA GLN A 212 27.91 -10.02 -9.76
C GLN A 212 28.11 -10.74 -11.11
N ARG A 213 27.04 -10.84 -11.91
CA ARG A 213 27.04 -11.57 -13.18
C ARG A 213 27.20 -10.71 -14.42
N SER A 214 27.14 -9.37 -14.31
CA SER A 214 27.21 -8.45 -15.45
C SER A 214 28.50 -8.52 -16.28
N HIS A 215 29.55 -9.17 -15.79
CA HIS A 215 30.79 -9.41 -16.55
C HIS A 215 30.83 -10.75 -17.30
N TRP A 216 29.87 -11.64 -17.01
CA TRP A 216 29.85 -13.04 -17.47
C TRP A 216 28.62 -13.36 -18.33
N VAL A 217 27.58 -12.54 -18.24
CA VAL A 217 26.36 -12.62 -19.07
C VAL A 217 26.27 -11.38 -19.95
N GLU A 218 25.75 -11.54 -21.16
CA GLU A 218 25.56 -10.44 -22.11
C GLU A 218 24.35 -9.58 -21.74
N GLU A 219 23.29 -10.23 -21.24
CA GLU A 219 22.06 -9.58 -20.80
C GLU A 219 21.43 -10.32 -19.62
N TRP A 220 20.51 -9.62 -18.94
CA TRP A 220 19.56 -10.23 -18.00
C TRP A 220 18.15 -9.93 -18.47
N ILE A 221 17.26 -10.92 -18.38
CA ILE A 221 15.89 -10.83 -18.92
C ILE A 221 14.87 -11.41 -17.93
N ILE A 222 13.60 -11.02 -18.08
CA ILE A 222 12.46 -11.55 -17.31
C ILE A 222 11.52 -12.29 -18.24
N GLU A 223 11.66 -13.62 -18.31
CA GLU A 223 10.87 -14.45 -19.23
C GLU A 223 10.48 -15.79 -18.61
N ASP A 224 9.51 -16.44 -19.26
CA ASP A 224 9.22 -17.85 -19.05
C ASP A 224 10.23 -18.67 -19.86
N ILE A 225 10.66 -19.82 -19.34
CA ILE A 225 11.62 -20.68 -20.05
C ILE A 225 10.92 -21.28 -21.27
N GLY A 226 11.20 -20.72 -22.45
CA GLY A 226 10.81 -21.29 -23.73
C GLY A 226 11.79 -22.36 -24.23
N GLU A 227 11.44 -23.06 -25.31
CA GLU A 227 12.26 -24.11 -25.94
C GLU A 227 13.61 -23.61 -26.48
N THR A 228 13.78 -22.29 -26.63
CA THR A 228 14.99 -21.65 -27.17
C THR A 228 16.11 -21.46 -26.15
N TYR A 229 15.88 -21.82 -24.88
CA TYR A 229 16.85 -21.64 -23.81
C TYR A 229 17.44 -22.98 -23.37
N SER A 230 18.77 -23.07 -23.37
CA SER A 230 19.48 -24.18 -22.72
C SER A 230 19.92 -23.75 -21.32
N VAL A 231 19.39 -24.38 -20.27
CA VAL A 231 19.80 -24.11 -18.88
C VAL A 231 21.19 -24.65 -18.62
N GLN A 232 22.08 -23.79 -18.14
CA GLN A 232 23.43 -24.15 -17.73
C GLN A 232 23.40 -24.55 -16.25
N GLU A 233 23.17 -25.84 -15.97
CA GLU A 233 22.95 -26.35 -14.60
C GLU A 233 24.12 -26.07 -13.66
N ILE A 234 25.35 -26.38 -14.09
CA ILE A 234 26.55 -26.17 -13.27
C ILE A 234 26.74 -24.69 -12.94
N GLU A 235 26.54 -23.80 -13.92
CA GLU A 235 26.70 -22.36 -13.72
C GLU A 235 25.61 -21.79 -12.81
N THR A 236 24.41 -22.35 -12.90
CA THR A 236 23.30 -22.02 -12.00
C THR A 236 23.58 -22.48 -10.57
N ILE A 237 24.15 -23.67 -10.38
CA ILE A 237 24.59 -24.15 -9.05
C ILE A 237 25.67 -23.24 -8.48
N ASN A 238 26.68 -22.87 -9.28
CA ASN A 238 27.72 -21.95 -8.85
C ASN A 238 27.16 -20.58 -8.45
N LEU A 239 26.17 -20.06 -9.19
CA LEU A 239 25.43 -18.85 -8.82
C LEU A 239 24.74 -18.98 -7.46
N ILE A 240 24.12 -20.12 -7.19
CA ILE A 240 23.47 -20.36 -5.90
C ILE A 240 24.50 -20.36 -4.77
N GLU A 241 25.60 -21.10 -4.93
CA GLU A 241 26.66 -21.19 -3.93
C GLU A 241 27.34 -19.83 -3.67
N GLU A 242 27.64 -19.08 -4.73
CA GLU A 242 28.23 -17.74 -4.60
C GLU A 242 27.28 -16.77 -3.90
N THR A 243 25.99 -16.81 -4.23
CA THR A 243 24.95 -15.97 -3.59
C THR A 243 24.83 -16.29 -2.10
N GLN A 244 24.83 -17.57 -1.74
CA GLN A 244 24.77 -18.06 -0.35
C GLN A 244 25.98 -17.62 0.48
N ASN A 245 27.14 -17.43 -0.15
CA ASN A 245 28.38 -17.06 0.53
C ASN A 245 28.73 -15.56 0.41
N ASN A 246 27.91 -14.78 -0.31
CA ASN A 246 28.21 -13.38 -0.54
C ASN A 246 27.91 -12.53 0.71
N ILE A 247 28.96 -11.97 1.30
CA ILE A 247 28.89 -11.20 2.55
C ILE A 247 27.92 -10.01 2.45
N THR A 248 27.88 -9.31 1.30
CA THR A 248 26.96 -8.17 1.11
C THR A 248 25.52 -8.65 1.09
N ILE A 249 25.21 -9.72 0.35
CA ILE A 249 23.87 -10.29 0.27
C ILE A 249 23.42 -10.81 1.64
N LEU A 250 24.28 -11.54 2.36
CA LEU A 250 24.00 -12.02 3.71
C LEU A 250 23.74 -10.88 4.69
N ALA A 251 24.49 -9.78 4.61
CA ALA A 251 24.25 -8.59 5.42
C ALA A 251 22.91 -7.92 5.10
N MET A 252 22.53 -7.82 3.82
CA MET A 252 21.22 -7.27 3.41
C MET A 252 20.07 -8.13 3.90
N TRP A 253 20.21 -9.45 3.82
CA TRP A 253 19.23 -10.40 4.32
C TRP A 253 19.09 -10.32 5.85
N LYS A 254 20.21 -10.27 6.56
CA LYS A 254 20.21 -10.04 8.01
C LYS A 254 19.52 -8.74 8.40
N ASN A 255 19.79 -7.65 7.68
CA ASN A 255 19.13 -6.36 7.93
C ASN A 255 17.61 -6.44 7.73
N PHE A 256 17.13 -7.24 6.76
CA PHE A 256 15.69 -7.47 6.62
C PHE A 256 15.11 -8.16 7.85
N ILE A 257 15.75 -9.25 8.30
CA ILE A 257 15.34 -9.98 9.51
C ILE A 257 15.34 -9.06 10.73
N ASP A 258 16.42 -8.30 10.94
CA ASP A 258 16.56 -7.38 12.07
C ASP A 258 15.47 -6.30 12.03
N SER A 259 15.16 -5.74 10.84
CA SER A 259 14.09 -4.75 10.68
C SER A 259 12.70 -5.29 11.01
N TYR A 260 12.45 -6.58 10.78
CA TYR A 260 11.20 -7.24 11.18
C TYR A 260 11.10 -7.33 12.71
N PHE A 261 12.18 -7.74 13.39
CA PHE A 261 12.18 -7.78 14.85
C PHE A 261 12.03 -6.39 15.47
N GLU A 262 12.73 -5.38 14.93
CA GLU A 262 12.56 -3.98 15.33
C GLU A 262 11.12 -3.50 15.18
N LEU A 263 10.46 -3.83 14.07
CA LEU A 263 9.05 -3.54 13.84
C LEU A 263 8.16 -4.19 14.91
N THR A 264 8.39 -5.47 15.24
CA THR A 264 7.58 -6.17 16.26
C THR A 264 7.75 -5.56 17.65
N GLU A 265 8.96 -5.16 18.04
CA GLU A 265 9.22 -4.49 19.31
C GLU A 265 8.60 -3.10 19.35
N LEU A 266 8.66 -2.34 18.25
CA LEU A 266 8.00 -1.04 18.13
C LEU A 266 6.48 -1.14 18.33
N ILE A 267 5.85 -2.18 17.76
CA ILE A 267 4.42 -2.43 17.91
C ILE A 267 4.09 -2.76 19.38
N LYS A 268 4.83 -3.68 20.01
CA LYS A 268 4.63 -4.05 21.42
C LYS A 268 4.81 -2.87 22.37
N HIS A 269 5.82 -2.04 22.14
CA HIS A 269 6.04 -0.84 22.93
C HIS A 269 4.82 0.10 22.87
N LYS A 270 4.27 0.29 21.66
CA LYS A 270 3.09 1.14 21.48
C LYS A 270 1.83 0.56 22.11
N GLU A 271 1.66 -0.76 22.06
CA GLU A 271 0.56 -1.46 22.75
C GLU A 271 0.63 -1.27 24.28
N ASN A 272 1.82 -1.36 24.86
CA ASN A 272 2.01 -1.10 26.29
C ASN A 272 1.70 0.34 26.68
N GLU A 273 2.11 1.33 25.87
CA GLU A 273 1.76 2.74 26.10
C GLU A 273 0.23 2.94 26.11
N ILE A 274 -0.46 2.41 25.10
CA ILE A 274 -1.93 2.54 24.99
C ILE A 274 -2.62 1.90 26.19
N SER A 275 -2.16 0.69 26.60
CA SER A 275 -2.73 0.01 27.76
C SER A 275 -2.54 0.80 29.05
N ILE A 276 -1.45 1.54 29.22
CA ILE A 276 -1.19 2.34 30.42
C ILE A 276 -2.13 3.56 30.48
N ASP A 277 -2.37 4.21 29.33
CA ASP A 277 -3.27 5.37 29.26
C ASP A 277 -4.71 4.99 29.66
N ASP A 278 -5.19 3.81 29.25
CA ASP A 278 -6.50 3.28 29.66
C ASP A 278 -6.62 3.07 31.20
N PHE A 279 -5.51 2.90 31.92
CA PHE A 279 -5.50 2.79 33.39
C PHE A 279 -5.45 4.14 34.11
N LEU A 280 -4.99 5.21 33.45
CA LEU A 280 -4.90 6.55 34.03
C LEU A 280 -6.21 7.35 33.88
N GLU A 281 -7.14 6.89 33.05
CA GLU A 281 -8.48 7.46 32.87
C GLU A 281 -9.56 6.88 33.84
N ILE A 282 -9.18 6.05 34.82
CA ILE A 282 -10.04 5.49 35.90
C ILE A 282 -9.74 6.15 37.25
#